data_AF-A0A962AEH3-F1
#
_entry.id   AF-A0A962AEH3-F1
#
_cell.length_a   1.000
_cell.length_b   1.000
_cell.length_c   1.000
_cell.angle_alpha   90.00
_cell.angle_beta   90.00
_cell.angle_gamma   90.00
#
_symmetry.space_group_name_H-M   'P 1'
#
loop_
_entity.id
_entity.type
_entity.pdbx_description
1 polymer ?
#
loop_
_entity_poly.entity_id
_entity_poly.type
_entity_poly.pdbx_seq_one_letter_code
_entity_poly.pdbx_strand_id
1 'polypeptide(L)' 'EPECPAEAIKPDTEPGLEQWLKLNADLAPNWPNITVKRDAPADAKEFDGKPDKFKNFFSDKPGEGD' A
#
# COMPACT_ATOMS: atom_id res chain seq x y z
N GLU A 1 14.16 0.51 6.92
CA GLU A 1 14.24 -0.01 5.53
C GLU A 1 14.22 1.17 4.56
N PRO A 2 15.12 1.21 3.55
CA PRO A 2 15.18 2.32 2.56
C PRO A 2 14.50 2.00 1.21
N GLU A 3 13.92 0.80 1.04
CA GLU A 3 13.37 0.34 -0.24
C GLU A 3 12.04 1.03 -0.65
N CYS A 4 11.26 1.51 0.33
CA CYS A 4 10.02 2.23 0.07
C CYS A 4 10.27 3.74 0.12
N PRO A 5 10.20 4.47 -1.02
CA PRO A 5 10.42 5.91 -1.05
C PRO A 5 9.42 6.71 -0.20
N ALA A 6 8.20 6.19 -0.07
CA ALA A 6 7.13 6.80 0.72
C ALA A 6 7.18 6.42 2.22
N GLU A 7 8.20 5.65 2.64
CA GLU A 7 8.37 5.14 4.01
C GLU A 7 7.12 4.44 4.60
N ALA A 8 6.29 3.87 3.73
CA ALA A 8 4.97 3.32 4.06
C ALA A 8 4.99 1.86 4.53
N ILE A 9 6.14 1.18 4.44
CA ILE A 9 6.34 -0.16 4.98
C ILE A 9 6.89 -0.02 6.40
N LYS A 10 6.15 -0.55 7.37
CA LYS A 10 6.45 -0.48 8.80
C LYS A 10 6.38 -1.89 9.41
N PRO A 11 7.16 -2.16 10.48
CA PRO A 11 7.04 -3.41 11.21
C PRO A 11 5.66 -3.52 11.87
N ASP A 12 5.13 -4.73 11.98
CA ASP A 12 3.84 -5.03 12.62
C ASP A 12 3.82 -4.76 14.14
N THR A 13 4.99 -4.54 14.73
CA THR A 13 5.16 -4.15 16.14
C THR A 13 4.96 -2.66 16.40
N GLU A 14 4.86 -1.83 15.36
CA GLU A 14 4.65 -0.39 15.50
C GLU A 14 3.20 -0.09 15.89
N PRO A 15 2.96 0.75 16.93
CA PRO A 15 1.61 1.04 17.40
C PRO A 15 0.80 1.87 16.40
N GLY A 16 -0.52 1.68 16.35
CA GLY A 16 -1.42 2.46 15.48
C GLY A 16 -1.56 1.88 14.06
N LEU A 17 -1.06 0.68 13.82
CA LEU A 17 -1.15 -0.02 12.53
C LEU A 17 -2.28 -1.06 12.48
N GLU A 18 -3.12 -1.17 13.50
CA GLU A 18 -4.12 -2.24 13.63
C GLU A 18 -5.08 -2.31 12.43
N GLN A 19 -5.46 -1.14 11.90
CA GLN A 19 -6.28 -1.05 10.69
C GLN A 19 -5.54 -1.60 9.46
N TRP A 20 -4.27 -1.26 9.30
CA TRP A 20 -3.46 -1.68 8.15
C TRP A 20 -3.12 -3.17 8.21
N LEU A 21 -2.85 -3.69 9.41
CA LEU A 21 -2.64 -5.12 9.63
C LEU A 21 -3.86 -5.94 9.20
N LYS A 22 -5.05 -5.51 9.63
CA LYS A 22 -6.30 -6.16 9.21
C LYS A 22 -6.51 -6.06 7.71
N LEU A 23 -6.36 -4.86 7.15
CA LEU A 23 -6.53 -4.62 5.71
C LEU A 23 -5.59 -5.52 4.88
N ASN A 24 -4.32 -5.59 5.26
CA ASN A 24 -3.34 -6.42 4.57
C ASN A 24 -3.69 -7.91 4.67
N ALA A 25 -4.12 -8.38 5.85
CA ALA A 25 -4.55 -9.77 6.05
C ALA A 25 -5.79 -10.13 5.20
N ASP A 26 -6.73 -9.20 5.05
CA ASP A 26 -7.96 -9.41 4.28
C ASP A 26 -7.72 -9.35 2.77
N LEU A 27 -6.83 -8.47 2.27
CA LEU A 27 -6.61 -8.27 0.84
C LEU A 27 -5.51 -9.15 0.22
N ALA A 28 -4.47 -9.49 0.98
CA ALA A 28 -3.35 -10.31 0.49
C ALA A 28 -3.78 -11.64 -0.17
N PRO A 29 -4.75 -12.42 0.35
CA PRO A 29 -5.19 -13.66 -0.31
C PRO A 29 -6.08 -13.43 -1.54
N ASN A 30 -6.61 -12.21 -1.72
CA ASN A 30 -7.61 -11.90 -2.75
C ASN A 30 -7.03 -11.12 -3.93
N TRP A 31 -5.95 -10.37 -3.73
CA TRP A 31 -5.29 -9.61 -4.78
C TRP A 31 -4.25 -10.47 -5.51
N PRO A 32 -4.04 -10.23 -6.82
CA PRO A 32 -3.03 -10.96 -7.57
C PRO A 32 -1.63 -10.61 -7.08
N ASN A 33 -0.71 -11.57 -7.17
CA ASN A 33 0.68 -11.37 -6.77
C ASN A 33 1.38 -10.36 -7.69
N ILE A 34 2.32 -9.62 -7.12
CA ILE A 34 3.29 -8.81 -7.86
C ILE A 34 4.69 -9.19 -7.39
N THR A 35 5.45 -9.82 -8.27
CA THR A 35 6.78 -10.40 -8.05
C THR A 35 7.88 -9.64 -8.80
N VAL A 36 7.51 -8.76 -9.75
CA VAL A 36 8.42 -7.93 -10.55
C VAL A 36 8.11 -6.44 -10.37
N LYS A 37 9.16 -5.63 -10.19
CA LYS A 37 9.04 -4.17 -10.10
C LYS A 37 8.46 -3.59 -11.40
N ARG A 38 7.48 -2.70 -11.26
CA ARG A 38 6.90 -1.89 -12.34
C ARG A 38 7.17 -0.41 -12.11
N ASP A 39 6.88 0.39 -13.13
CA ASP A 39 6.93 1.84 -13.00
C ASP A 39 5.90 2.33 -11.99
N ALA A 40 6.30 3.32 -11.19
CA ALA A 40 5.38 3.97 -10.27
C ALA A 40 4.27 4.71 -11.05
N PRO A 41 3.08 4.89 -10.45
CA PRO A 41 2.04 5.73 -11.05
C PRO A 41 2.55 7.13 -11.41
N ALA A 42 2.06 7.70 -12.52
CA ALA A 42 2.51 9.02 -13.01
C ALA A 42 2.26 10.15 -11.99
N ASP A 43 1.27 9.98 -11.13
CA ASP A 43 0.85 10.88 -10.06
C ASP A 43 1.46 10.52 -8.69
N ALA A 44 2.38 9.54 -8.61
CA ALA A 44 2.94 9.07 -7.34
C ALA A 44 3.52 10.18 -6.46
N LYS A 45 4.16 11.20 -7.05
CA LYS A 45 4.70 12.37 -6.32
C LYS A 45 3.62 13.26 -5.72
N GLU A 46 2.44 13.35 -6.33
CA GLU A 46 1.32 14.14 -5.78
C GLU A 46 0.68 13.43 -4.59
N PHE A 47 0.65 12.10 -4.63
CA PHE A 47 0.06 11.28 -3.58
C PHE A 47 1.05 10.95 -2.44
N ASP A 48 2.34 11.21 -2.62
CA ASP A 48 3.32 11.05 -1.55
C ASP A 48 3.07 12.09 -0.43
N GLY A 49 3.06 11.64 0.82
CA GLY A 49 2.74 12.48 1.99
C GLY A 49 1.30 13.03 2.09
N LYS A 50 0.43 12.79 1.11
CA LYS A 50 -0.96 13.28 1.14
C LYS A 50 -1.75 12.63 2.29
N PRO A 51 -2.44 13.42 3.14
CA PRO A 51 -3.20 12.88 4.28
C PRO A 51 -4.46 12.14 3.82
N ASP A 52 -4.98 11.26 4.68
CA ASP A 52 -6.28 10.59 4.53
C ASP A 52 -6.48 9.83 3.20
N LYS A 53 -5.39 9.32 2.60
CA LYS A 53 -5.48 8.60 1.32
C LYS A 53 -6.43 7.42 1.35
N PHE A 54 -6.41 6.66 2.44
CA PHE A 54 -7.30 5.53 2.63
C PHE A 54 -8.78 5.95 2.57
N LYS A 55 -9.14 7.03 3.25
CA LYS A 55 -10.54 7.49 3.30
C LYS A 55 -11.02 8.03 1.95
N ASN A 56 -10.15 8.73 1.22
CA ASN A 56 -10.54 9.51 0.05
C ASN A 56 -10.38 8.77 -1.28
N PHE A 57 -9.46 7.81 -1.37
CA PHE A 57 -9.05 7.22 -2.65
C PHE A 57 -8.96 5.69 -2.65
N PHE A 58 -9.15 5.03 -1.50
CA PHE A 58 -9.05 3.57 -1.45
C PHE A 58 -10.15 2.88 -2.28
N SER A 59 -9.75 1.85 -3.02
CA SER A 59 -10.63 0.88 -3.66
C SER A 59 -10.13 -0.52 -3.33
N ASP A 60 -11.05 -1.43 -3.07
CA ASP A 60 -10.81 -2.86 -2.80
C ASP A 60 -10.59 -3.69 -4.07
N LYS A 61 -10.76 -3.08 -5.26
CA LYS A 61 -10.55 -3.75 -6.53
C LYS A 61 -9.08 -4.13 -6.70
N PRO A 62 -8.78 -5.35 -7.18
CA PRO A 62 -7.41 -5.79 -7.38
C PRO A 62 -6.71 -4.97 -8.46
N GLY A 63 -5.38 -4.84 -8.32
CA GLY A 63 -4.51 -4.35 -9.38
C GLY A 63 -4.27 -5.40 -10.46
N GLU A 64 -3.35 -5.11 -11.38
CA GLU A 64 -3.06 -6.00 -12.52
C GLU A 64 -2.35 -7.30 -12.14
N GLY A 65 -1.51 -7.29 -11.10
CA GLY A 65 -0.61 -8.40 -10.74
C GLY A 65 0.41 -8.73 -11.84
N ASP A 66 1.25 -9.75 -11.66
CA ASP A 66 2.12 -10.36 -12.68
C ASP A 66 2.04 -11.90 -12.74
#